data_AF-A0A927RCG9-F1
#
_entry.id   AF-A0A927RCG9-F1
#
_cell.length_a   1.000
_cell.length_b   1.000
_cell.length_c   1.000
_cell.angle_alpha   90.00
_cell.angle_beta   90.00
_cell.angle_gamma   90.00
#
_symmetry.space_group_name_H-M   'P 1'
#
loop_
_entity.id
_entity.type
_entity.pdbx_description
1 polymer ?
#
loop_
_entity_poly.entity_id
_entity_poly.type
_entity_poly.pdbx_seq_one_letter_code
_entity_poly.pdbx_strand_id
1 'polypeptide(L)'
;MTGWVGAPDTSAPAFSASVSAATVHGGHLLLTLTAATGHRPEDGQPVTLVPAAPSPHRQRAGRKTYRALYSARRSWLTTGRTPTLTRRPVPLDVLVAGAEPS
;
A
#
# COMPACT_ATOMS: atom_id res chain seq x y z
N MET A 1 -0.08 10.34 5.67
CA MET A 1 1.22 9.76 5.30
C MET A 1 2.33 10.65 5.82
N THR A 2 3.55 10.12 5.97
CA THR A 2 4.73 10.87 6.39
C THR A 2 5.77 10.83 5.27
N GLY A 3 6.44 11.94 5.03
CA GLY A 3 7.46 12.05 3.99
C GLY A 3 8.50 13.12 4.29
N TRP A 4 9.47 13.24 3.38
CA TRP A 4 10.58 14.18 3.44
C TRP A 4 10.78 14.83 2.07
N VAL A 5 11.26 16.07 2.03
CA VAL A 5 11.68 16.72 0.79
C VAL A 5 12.99 16.10 0.33
N GLY A 6 13.10 15.81 -0.97
CA GLY A 6 14.30 15.26 -1.57
C GLY A 6 14.43 13.75 -1.43
N ALA A 7 15.67 13.27 -1.57
CA ALA A 7 16.04 11.87 -1.48
C ALA A 7 15.89 11.32 -0.04
N PRO A 8 15.93 9.99 0.17
CA PRO A 8 15.85 9.40 1.50
C PRO A 8 17.06 9.82 2.35
N ASP A 9 16.86 10.85 3.17
CA ASP A 9 17.81 11.31 4.19
C ASP A 9 17.11 11.25 5.55
N THR A 10 17.65 10.44 6.45
CA THR A 10 17.11 10.24 7.80
C THR A 10 17.21 11.47 8.70
N SER A 11 17.96 12.50 8.31
CA SER A 11 18.12 13.74 9.06
C SER A 11 17.20 14.87 8.62
N ALA A 12 16.53 14.74 7.46
CA ALA A 12 15.64 15.77 6.94
C ALA A 12 14.40 15.94 7.84
N PRO A 13 13.85 17.17 7.96
CA PRO A 13 12.61 17.40 8.68
C PRO A 13 11.43 16.76 7.93
N ALA A 14 10.59 16.02 8.66
CA ALA A 14 9.44 15.33 8.09
C ALA A 14 8.24 16.27 7.86
N PHE A 15 7.39 15.89 6.92
CA PHE A 15 6.03 16.40 6.77
C PHE A 15 5.00 15.30 6.90
N SER A 16 3.78 15.67 7.27
CA SER A 16 2.61 14.79 7.25
C SER A 16 1.54 15.37 6.33
N ALA A 17 0.92 14.55 5.49
CA ALA A 17 -0.11 15.00 4.55
C ALA A 17 -1.11 13.89 4.18
N SER A 18 -2.16 14.25 3.46
CA SER A 18 -3.04 13.33 2.72
C SER A 18 -2.84 13.49 1.22
N VAL A 19 -2.90 12.39 0.46
CA VAL A 19 -2.89 12.45 -1.02
C VAL A 19 -4.34 12.56 -1.48
N SER A 20 -4.69 13.66 -2.15
CA SER A 20 -6.01 13.85 -2.75
C SER A 20 -6.08 13.39 -4.20
N ALA A 21 -4.95 13.44 -4.92
CA ALA A 21 -4.84 12.94 -6.29
C ALA A 21 -3.42 12.43 -6.57
N ALA A 22 -3.32 11.50 -7.52
CA ALA A 22 -2.05 10.95 -8.00
C ALA A 22 -2.14 10.76 -9.52
N THR A 23 -1.16 11.28 -10.26
CA THR A 23 -1.11 11.19 -11.73
C THR A 23 0.31 10.87 -12.19
N VAL A 24 0.46 10.16 -13.31
CA VAL A 24 1.77 9.90 -13.90
C VAL A 24 2.00 10.89 -15.05
N HIS A 25 3.11 11.62 -15.01
CA HIS A 25 3.50 12.57 -16.04
C HIS A 25 5.00 12.43 -16.33
N GLY A 26 5.37 12.19 -17.60
CA GLY A 26 6.78 12.07 -18.00
C GLY A 26 7.57 10.99 -17.26
N GLY A 27 6.93 9.89 -16.82
CA GLY A 27 7.58 8.85 -16.00
C GLY A 27 7.69 9.17 -14.51
N HIS A 28 7.17 10.32 -14.07
CA HIS A 28 7.13 10.73 -12.67
C HIS A 28 5.73 10.61 -12.09
N LEU A 29 5.64 10.23 -10.81
CA LEU A 29 4.39 10.25 -10.05
C LEU A 29 4.20 11.65 -9.44
N LEU A 30 3.22 12.39 -9.94
CA LEU A 30 2.80 13.68 -9.38
C LEU A 30 1.68 13.46 -8.36
N LEU A 31 1.87 14.01 -7.16
CA LEU A 31 0.94 13.87 -6.04
C LEU A 31 0.37 15.23 -5.67
N THR A 32 -0.95 15.31 -5.55
CA THR A 32 -1.62 16.47 -4.97
C THR A 32 -1.81 16.22 -3.48
N LEU A 33 -1.21 17.07 -2.66
CA LEU A 33 -1.20 16.93 -1.20
C LEU A 33 -2.18 17.90 -0.55
N THR A 34 -2.98 17.39 0.38
CA THR A 34 -3.89 18.18 1.22
C THR A 34 -3.53 18.01 2.69
N ALA A 35 -3.92 19.00 3.49
CA ALA A 35 -3.66 19.04 4.93
C ALA A 35 -2.17 18.78 5.30
N ALA A 36 -1.24 19.31 4.51
CA ALA A 36 0.18 19.16 4.79
C ALA A 36 0.61 19.97 6.02
N THR A 37 1.24 19.31 6.99
CA THR A 37 1.79 19.89 8.21
C THR A 37 3.28 19.53 8.35
N GLY A 38 4.03 20.33 9.13
CA GLY A 38 5.49 20.20 9.24
C GLY A 38 6.22 20.93 8.12
N HIS A 39 7.34 20.37 7.64
CA HIS A 39 8.13 20.97 6.58
C HIS A 39 7.51 20.70 5.20
N ARG A 40 6.50 21.51 4.85
CA ARG A 40 5.70 21.32 3.64
C ARG A 40 6.56 21.43 2.36
N PRO A 41 6.49 20.46 1.44
CA PRO A 41 7.13 20.57 0.14
C PRO A 41 6.49 21.67 -0.71
N GLU A 42 7.32 22.35 -1.49
CA GLU A 42 6.85 23.25 -2.55
C GLU A 42 6.34 22.44 -3.75
N ASP A 43 5.53 23.08 -4.60
CA ASP A 43 4.98 22.44 -5.78
C ASP A 43 6.10 22.00 -6.73
N GLY A 44 6.04 20.75 -7.18
CA GLY A 44 7.05 20.15 -8.05
C GLY A 44 8.32 19.67 -7.35
N GLN A 45 8.48 19.90 -6.04
CA GLN A 45 9.62 19.34 -5.32
C GLN A 45 9.53 17.81 -5.25
N PRO A 46 10.64 17.10 -5.52
CA PRO A 46 10.69 15.67 -5.29
C PRO A 46 10.56 15.39 -3.79
N VAL A 47 9.79 14.35 -3.45
CA VAL A 47 9.60 13.92 -2.06
C VAL A 47 9.82 12.43 -1.92
N THR A 48 10.39 12.04 -0.78
CA THR A 48 10.45 10.64 -0.34
C THR A 48 9.28 10.37 0.58
N LEU A 49 8.50 9.33 0.28
CA LEU A 49 7.36 8.91 1.09
C LEU A 49 7.66 7.57 1.75
N VAL A 50 7.33 7.44 3.04
CA VAL A 50 7.32 6.13 3.69
C VAL A 50 5.91 5.54 3.60
N PRO A 51 5.79 4.26 3.21
CA PRO A 51 4.50 3.58 3.23
C PRO A 51 3.85 3.73 4.60
N ALA A 52 2.55 4.05 4.62
CA ALA A 52 1.82 4.04 5.88
C ALA A 52 1.97 2.66 6.53
N ALA A 53 2.24 2.63 7.84
CA ALA A 53 2.29 1.38 8.56
C ALA A 53 1.01 0.57 8.29
N PRO A 54 1.13 -0.73 7.99
CA PRO A 54 -0.03 -1.52 7.62
C PRO A 54 -1.07 -1.50 8.75
N SER A 55 -2.32 -1.21 8.40
CA SER A 55 -3.39 -1.03 9.40
C SER A 55 -3.58 -2.30 10.24
N PRO A 56 -3.39 -2.26 11.58
CA PRO A 56 -3.57 -3.42 12.44
C PRO A 56 -5.00 -3.97 12.39
N HIS A 57 -5.99 -3.09 12.18
CA HIS A 57 -7.38 -3.47 12.00
C HIS A 57 -7.59 -4.25 10.69
N ARG A 58 -7.05 -3.76 9.56
CA ARG A 58 -7.11 -4.49 8.29
C ARG A 58 -6.38 -5.82 8.36
N GLN A 59 -5.22 -5.87 9.03
CA GLN A 59 -4.49 -7.13 9.24
C GLN A 59 -5.31 -8.13 10.06
N ARG A 60 -5.95 -7.70 11.16
CA ARG A 60 -6.84 -8.56 11.96
C ARG A 60 -8.04 -9.05 11.14
N ALA A 61 -8.68 -8.17 10.38
CA ALA A 61 -9.79 -8.52 9.50
C ALA A 61 -9.37 -9.53 8.42
N GLY A 62 -8.23 -9.30 7.75
CA GLY A 62 -7.66 -10.22 6.76
C GLY A 62 -7.37 -11.60 7.35
N ARG A 63 -6.75 -11.67 8.54
CA ARG A 63 -6.53 -12.94 9.25
C ARG A 63 -7.83 -13.67 9.59
N LYS A 64 -8.87 -12.94 10.01
CA LYS A 64 -10.20 -13.52 10.29
C LYS A 64 -10.82 -14.09 9.03
N THR A 65 -10.81 -13.33 7.93
CA THR A 65 -11.32 -13.78 6.62
C THR A 65 -10.56 -15.02 6.13
N TYR A 66 -9.23 -14.99 6.22
CA TYR A 66 -8.40 -16.14 5.85
C TYR A 66 -8.76 -17.39 6.66
N ARG A 67 -8.85 -17.27 7.99
CA ARG A 67 -9.24 -18.41 8.86
C ARG A 67 -10.62 -18.95 8.53
N ALA A 68 -11.60 -18.09 8.26
CA ALA A 68 -12.94 -18.50 7.89
C ALA A 68 -12.98 -19.22 6.52
N LEU A 69 -12.22 -18.72 5.55
CA LEU A 69 -12.06 -19.39 4.25
C LEU A 69 -11.34 -20.73 4.41
N TYR A 70 -10.30 -20.80 5.24
CA TYR A 70 -9.57 -22.02 5.51
C TYR A 70 -10.46 -23.08 6.18
N SER A 71 -11.20 -22.73 7.23
CA SER A 71 -12.06 -23.66 7.98
C SER A 71 -13.36 -24.04 7.29
N ALA A 72 -13.75 -23.32 6.24
CA ALA A 72 -14.92 -23.69 5.45
C ALA A 72 -14.71 -25.04 4.77
N ARG A 73 -15.67 -25.97 4.92
CA ARG A 73 -15.73 -27.27 4.20
C ARG A 73 -15.94 -27.14 2.67
N ARG A 74 -15.79 -25.94 2.13
CA ARG A 74 -15.84 -25.61 0.70
C ARG A 74 -14.54 -24.97 0.23
N SER A 75 -13.54 -24.87 1.09
CA SER A 75 -12.23 -24.37 0.70
C SER A 75 -11.54 -25.44 -0.13
N TRP A 76 -10.83 -25.01 -1.18
CA TRP A 76 -10.06 -25.93 -2.00
C TRP A 76 -8.95 -26.62 -1.21
N LEU A 77 -8.44 -25.97 -0.15
CA LEU A 77 -7.47 -26.54 0.78
C LEU A 77 -8.04 -27.67 1.64
N THR A 78 -9.33 -27.61 2.00
CA THR A 78 -9.97 -28.66 2.81
C THR A 78 -10.66 -29.74 1.97
N THR A 79 -11.09 -29.40 0.76
CA THR A 79 -11.84 -30.32 -0.12
C THR A 79 -10.96 -30.97 -1.18
N GLY A 80 -9.73 -30.49 -1.40
CA GLY A 80 -8.87 -30.90 -2.51
C GLY A 80 -9.39 -30.50 -3.90
N ARG A 81 -10.55 -29.83 -3.97
CA ARG A 81 -11.18 -29.43 -5.23
C ARG A 81 -10.55 -28.13 -5.71
N THR A 82 -9.73 -28.21 -6.75
CA THR A 82 -9.08 -27.04 -7.36
C THR A 82 -10.14 -25.96 -7.66
N PRO A 83 -9.94 -24.72 -7.17
CA PRO A 83 -10.89 -23.66 -7.43
C PRO A 83 -10.86 -23.32 -8.91
N THR A 84 -12.03 -23.05 -9.51
CA THR A 84 -12.11 -22.57 -10.88
C THR A 84 -11.25 -21.30 -11.01
N LEU A 85 -10.39 -21.26 -12.03
CA LEU A 85 -9.56 -20.09 -12.34
C LEU A 85 -10.45 -18.92 -12.79
N THR A 86 -11.00 -18.22 -11.81
CA THR A 86 -11.65 -16.93 -12.01
C THR A 86 -10.63 -15.85 -11.72
N ARG A 87 -10.44 -14.90 -12.64
CA ARG A 87 -9.65 -13.69 -12.40
C ARG A 87 -10.23 -12.97 -11.17
N ARG A 88 -9.55 -13.06 -10.02
CA ARG A 88 -9.91 -12.29 -8.84
C ARG A 88 -9.07 -11.01 -8.85
N PRO A 89 -9.65 -9.84 -8.55
CA PRO A 89 -8.85 -8.66 -8.28
C PRO A 89 -7.97 -8.98 -7.07
N VAL A 90 -6.68 -9.16 -7.30
CA VAL A 90 -5.68 -9.35 -6.25
C VAL A 90 -5.28 -7.94 -5.79
N PRO A 91 -5.40 -7.62 -4.49
CA PRO A 91 -4.94 -6.35 -3.96
C PRO A 91 -3.47 -6.09 -4.35
N LEU A 92 -3.15 -4.86 -4.74
CA LEU A 92 -1.82 -4.51 -5.27
C LEU A 92 -0.69 -4.81 -4.27
N ASP A 93 -0.94 -4.67 -2.97
CA ASP A 93 -0.03 -5.02 -1.89
C ASP A 93 0.36 -6.51 -1.89
N VAL A 94 -0.55 -7.40 -2.30
CA VAL A 94 -0.26 -8.83 -2.46
C VAL A 94 0.54 -9.09 -3.73
N LEU A 95 0.28 -8.36 -4.82
CA LEU A 95 1.06 -8.47 -6.06
C LEU A 95 2.49 -7.97 -5.88
N VAL A 96 2.68 -6.87 -5.16
CA VAL A 96 4.00 -6.29 -4.86
C VAL A 96 4.79 -7.23 -3.94
N ALA A 97 4.18 -7.78 -2.89
CA ALA A 97 4.86 -8.72 -1.98
C ALA A 97 5.29 -10.03 -2.66
N GLY A 98 4.60 -10.47 -3.71
CA GLY A 98 4.96 -11.65 -4.49
C GLY A 98 5.96 -11.38 -5.63
N ALA A 99 6.26 -10.11 -5.91
CA ALA A 99 7.19 -9.70 -6.96
C ALA A 99 8.60 -9.40 -6.43
N GLU A 100 8.79 -9.39 -5.11
CA GLU A 100 10.12 -9.28 -4.51
C GLU A 100 10.90 -10.60 -4.75
N PRO A 101 12.14 -10.54 -5.27
CA PRO A 101 12.95 -11.74 -5.49
C PRO A 101 13.28 -12.40 -4.14
N SER A 102 12.98 -13.71 -4.05
CA SER A 102 13.29 -14.59 -2.93
C SER A 102 14.78 -14.89 -2.79
#